data_AF-A0A3B1BG25-F1
#
_entry.id   AF-A0A3B1BG25-F1
#
_cell.length_a   1.000
_cell.length_b   1.000
_cell.length_c   1.000
_cell.angle_alpha   90.00
_cell.angle_beta   90.00
_cell.angle_gamma   90.00
#
_symmetry.space_group_name_H-M   'P 1'
#
loop_
_entity.id
_entity.type
_entity.pdbx_description
1 polymer ?
#
loop_
_entity_poly.entity_id
_entity_poly.type
_entity_poly.pdbx_seq_one_letter_code
_entity_poly.pdbx_strand_id
1 'polypeptide(L)'
;METFNNMITLTLKKQLSIPLEADCISPDKLRDKSNEEIRGLKVYWGNKKLTLGDFFNVKGEKSESIAVIGDCDKVKLIGHQMSLGEIVIKGNAGYNIGSYMTGGKIAIEGNCRDYLGAMMEGGQIFLNGNAGHFLGGAYKGEIVGMKGGEIFVKGNAGHETGGFMRRGLIVVSGDAGDFTGIYMLAGTIVVLGRAGGRVGANMRRGTVILMSEVESLPSFYKNSVLKSPAINMVLKRAASFGFRPPVKPQFTRYNGDVNLMGKGEILVLKRDAG
;
A
#
# COMPACT_ATOMS: atom_id res chain seq x y z
N MET A 1 16.86 -17.69 -12.62
CA MET A 1 17.14 -16.25 -12.79
C MET A 1 16.05 -15.71 -13.70
N GLU A 2 15.11 -14.93 -13.17
CA GLU A 2 14.20 -14.17 -14.03
C GLU A 2 15.06 -13.21 -14.87
N THR A 3 15.07 -13.41 -16.17
CA THR A 3 15.79 -12.55 -17.11
C THR A 3 15.05 -11.22 -17.18
N PHE A 4 15.63 -10.17 -16.62
CA PHE A 4 15.21 -8.76 -16.77
C PHE A 4 15.42 -8.24 -18.21
N ASN A 5 15.36 -9.13 -19.21
CA ASN A 5 15.49 -8.77 -20.61
C ASN A 5 14.36 -7.80 -20.93
N ASN A 6 14.74 -6.61 -21.39
CA ASN A 6 13.86 -5.48 -21.73
C ASN A 6 13.40 -4.58 -20.55
N MET A 7 14.00 -4.69 -19.35
CA MET A 7 13.77 -3.72 -18.27
C MET A 7 14.93 -2.73 -18.12
N ILE A 8 14.63 -1.49 -17.71
CA ILE A 8 15.62 -0.58 -17.14
C ILE A 8 15.97 -1.13 -15.75
N THR A 9 17.22 -1.52 -15.54
CA THR A 9 17.70 -2.07 -14.27
C THR A 9 18.56 -1.05 -13.54
N LEU A 10 18.15 -0.71 -12.32
CA LEU A 10 18.85 0.15 -11.38
C LEU A 10 19.38 -0.71 -10.23
N THR A 11 20.69 -0.97 -10.20
CA THR A 11 21.32 -1.73 -9.10
C THR A 11 22.01 -0.79 -8.13
N LEU A 12 21.58 -0.80 -6.87
CA LEU A 12 22.16 0.04 -5.82
C LEU A 12 23.63 -0.34 -5.62
N LYS A 13 24.54 0.65 -5.71
CA LYS A 13 25.99 0.42 -5.64
C LYS A 13 26.47 0.05 -4.23
N LYS A 14 25.85 0.64 -3.20
CA LYS A 14 26.20 0.45 -1.79
C LYS A 14 25.02 0.81 -0.88
N GLN A 15 25.02 0.24 0.32
CA GLN A 15 24.01 0.60 1.32
C GLN A 15 24.13 2.07 1.72
N LEU A 16 23.00 2.74 1.86
CA LEU A 16 22.96 4.15 2.21
C LEU A 16 22.97 4.35 3.73
N SER A 17 23.71 5.34 4.20
CA SER A 17 23.65 5.80 5.60
C SER A 17 22.60 6.89 5.78
N ILE A 18 22.43 7.76 4.79
CA ILE A 18 21.50 8.90 4.76
C ILE A 18 20.42 8.64 3.69
N PRO A 19 19.15 9.02 3.91
CA PRO A 19 18.11 8.86 2.91
C PRO A 19 18.36 9.57 1.58
N LEU A 20 17.94 8.92 0.50
CA LEU A 20 17.96 9.41 -0.87
C LEU A 20 16.52 9.64 -1.33
N GLU A 21 16.22 10.84 -1.82
CA GLU A 21 14.95 11.15 -2.48
C GLU A 21 15.13 10.98 -3.99
N ALA A 22 14.45 9.98 -4.53
CA ALA A 22 14.56 9.55 -5.92
C ALA A 22 13.18 9.40 -6.57
N ASP A 23 12.40 10.46 -6.53
CA ASP A 23 11.11 10.58 -7.23
C ASP A 23 11.25 10.45 -8.76
N CYS A 24 12.48 10.55 -9.27
CA CYS A 24 12.80 10.30 -10.67
C CYS A 24 12.70 8.82 -11.08
N ILE A 25 12.68 7.88 -10.13
CA ILE A 25 12.55 6.44 -10.43
C ILE A 25 11.06 6.12 -10.67
N SER A 26 10.59 6.40 -11.88
CA SER A 26 9.26 6.01 -12.37
C SER A 26 9.27 5.76 -13.89
N PRO A 27 8.42 4.85 -14.42
CA PRO A 27 8.32 4.62 -15.86
C PRO A 27 8.04 5.91 -16.64
N ASP A 28 7.16 6.77 -16.13
CA ASP A 28 6.84 8.08 -16.70
C ASP A 28 8.06 8.97 -16.96
N LYS A 29 9.10 8.84 -16.12
CA LYS A 29 10.32 9.66 -16.21
C LYS A 29 11.48 8.96 -16.92
N LEU A 30 11.49 7.62 -16.94
CA LEU A 30 12.62 6.84 -17.47
C LEU A 30 12.38 6.23 -18.86
N ARG A 31 11.13 5.96 -19.26
CA ARG A 31 10.81 5.07 -20.39
C ARG A 31 11.31 5.49 -21.76
N ASP A 32 11.67 6.76 -21.96
CA ASP A 32 12.14 7.29 -23.24
C ASP A 32 13.63 7.66 -23.21
N LYS A 33 14.30 7.44 -22.07
CA LYS A 33 15.67 7.88 -21.82
C LYS A 33 16.69 6.78 -22.11
N SER A 34 17.84 7.20 -22.62
CA SER A 34 19.06 6.39 -22.68
C SER A 34 19.65 6.15 -21.29
N ASN A 35 20.55 5.17 -21.19
CA ASN A 35 21.26 4.88 -19.95
C ASN A 35 22.02 6.10 -19.38
N GLU A 36 22.60 6.95 -20.24
CA GLU A 36 23.35 8.13 -19.82
C GLU A 36 22.43 9.22 -19.26
N GLU A 37 21.30 9.47 -19.93
CA GLU A 37 20.29 10.41 -19.46
C GLU A 37 19.68 9.98 -18.11
N ILE A 38 19.43 8.68 -17.92
CA ILE A 38 18.93 8.13 -16.66
C ILE A 38 19.95 8.39 -15.54
N ARG A 39 21.24 8.12 -15.77
CA ARG A 39 22.30 8.39 -14.79
C ARG A 39 22.36 9.87 -14.42
N GLY A 40 22.13 10.76 -15.38
CA GLY A 40 22.18 12.22 -15.19
C GLY A 40 21.02 12.83 -14.39
N LEU A 41 19.94 12.07 -14.13
CA LEU A 41 18.78 12.55 -13.39
C LEU A 41 19.17 13.01 -11.98
N LYS A 42 18.59 14.13 -11.54
CA LYS A 42 18.92 14.73 -10.24
C LYS A 42 18.16 14.04 -9.11
N VAL A 43 18.85 13.85 -7.99
CA VAL A 43 18.34 13.26 -6.75
C VAL A 43 18.84 14.07 -5.56
N TYR A 44 18.18 13.95 -4.41
CA TYR A 44 18.63 14.58 -3.16
C TYR A 44 19.12 13.55 -2.15
N TRP A 45 20.36 13.71 -1.67
CA TRP A 45 20.95 12.89 -0.63
C TRP A 45 21.18 13.76 0.61
N GLY A 46 20.25 13.68 1.57
CA GLY A 46 20.14 14.69 2.61
C GLY A 46 19.93 16.09 2.01
N ASN A 47 20.84 17.02 2.31
CA ASN A 47 20.81 18.39 1.78
C ASN A 47 21.61 18.59 0.48
N LYS A 48 22.18 17.53 -0.11
CA LYS A 48 23.00 17.62 -1.32
C LYS A 48 22.22 17.20 -2.55
N LYS A 49 22.37 17.94 -3.64
CA LYS A 49 21.85 17.58 -4.96
C LYS A 49 22.92 16.84 -5.75
N LEU A 50 22.65 15.58 -6.09
CA LEU A 50 23.55 14.68 -6.81
C LEU A 50 22.83 14.05 -8.00
N THR A 51 23.44 13.05 -8.64
CA THR A 51 22.85 12.35 -9.78
C THR A 51 22.47 10.92 -9.41
N LEU A 52 21.49 10.35 -10.11
CA LEU A 52 21.05 8.97 -9.90
C LEU A 52 22.21 7.98 -10.14
N GLY A 53 23.08 8.28 -11.10
CA GLY A 53 24.26 7.51 -11.43
C GLY A 53 25.30 7.45 -10.29
N ASP A 54 25.28 8.37 -9.33
CA ASP A 54 26.17 8.31 -8.16
C ASP A 54 25.80 7.13 -7.23
N PHE A 55 24.53 6.71 -7.25
CA PHE A 55 23.98 5.71 -6.34
C PHE A 55 23.65 4.38 -7.02
N PHE A 56 23.30 4.40 -8.31
CA PHE A 56 22.86 3.22 -9.05
C PHE A 56 23.74 2.93 -10.27
N ASN A 57 24.01 1.64 -10.49
CA ASN A 57 24.39 1.14 -11.80
C ASN A 57 23.13 1.02 -12.66
N VAL A 58 23.18 1.60 -13.87
CA VAL A 58 22.04 1.62 -14.81
C VAL A 58 22.36 0.71 -15.99
N LYS A 59 21.44 -0.19 -16.32
CA LYS A 59 21.46 -1.02 -17.53
C LYS A 59 20.06 -1.04 -18.16
N GLY A 60 19.98 -1.27 -19.47
CA GLY A 60 18.71 -1.21 -20.18
C GLY A 60 18.20 0.22 -20.32
N GLU A 61 17.40 0.46 -21.35
CA GLU A 61 16.89 1.78 -21.68
C GLU A 61 15.59 1.65 -22.46
N LYS A 62 14.88 2.77 -22.61
CA LYS A 62 13.67 2.85 -23.42
C LYS A 62 12.60 1.79 -23.07
N SER A 63 12.27 1.67 -21.78
CA SER A 63 11.34 0.65 -21.29
C SER A 63 10.39 1.22 -20.23
N GLU A 64 9.12 0.80 -20.28
CA GLU A 64 8.11 1.09 -19.26
C GLU A 64 8.22 0.18 -18.03
N SER A 65 9.19 -0.74 -18.02
CA SER A 65 9.45 -1.66 -16.91
C SER A 65 10.80 -1.37 -16.26
N ILE A 66 10.78 -1.19 -14.94
CA ILE A 66 11.96 -0.87 -14.14
C ILE A 66 12.20 -1.96 -13.09
N ALA A 67 13.42 -2.49 -13.03
CA ALA A 67 13.88 -3.32 -11.93
C ALA A 67 14.82 -2.51 -11.03
N VAL A 68 14.49 -2.38 -9.74
CA VAL A 68 15.34 -1.77 -8.72
C VAL A 68 15.90 -2.89 -7.85
N ILE A 69 17.23 -3.05 -7.84
CA ILE A 69 17.90 -4.18 -7.20
C ILE A 69 18.79 -3.68 -6.06
N GLY A 70 18.60 -4.26 -4.88
CA GLY A 70 19.36 -3.94 -3.66
C GLY A 70 18.46 -3.50 -2.51
N ASP A 71 19.04 -3.38 -1.32
CA ASP A 71 18.32 -2.94 -0.12
C ASP A 71 18.07 -1.42 -0.15
N CYS A 72 16.90 -1.04 -0.65
CA CYS A 72 16.50 0.34 -0.89
C CYS A 72 15.69 0.93 0.27
N ASP A 73 15.87 0.46 1.51
CA ASP A 73 15.14 0.92 2.71
C ASP A 73 15.26 2.44 2.98
N LYS A 74 16.29 3.08 2.42
CA LYS A 74 16.56 4.53 2.50
C LYS A 74 16.35 5.27 1.19
N VAL A 75 15.85 4.61 0.15
CA VAL A 75 15.48 5.25 -1.12
C VAL A 75 13.99 5.55 -1.08
N LYS A 76 13.65 6.84 -1.01
CA LYS A 76 12.28 7.32 -0.91
C LYS A 76 11.70 7.60 -2.31
N LEU A 77 10.37 7.61 -2.39
CA LEU A 77 9.61 8.13 -3.53
C LEU A 77 9.76 7.34 -4.85
N ILE A 78 10.22 6.09 -4.80
CA ILE A 78 10.17 5.21 -5.99
C ILE A 78 8.71 5.04 -6.42
N GLY A 79 8.43 5.24 -7.71
CA GLY A 79 7.07 5.19 -8.27
C GLY A 79 6.16 6.34 -7.84
N HIS A 80 6.71 7.40 -7.25
CA HIS A 80 5.93 8.60 -6.92
C HIS A 80 5.27 9.17 -8.18
N GLN A 81 3.95 9.39 -8.12
CA GLN A 81 3.12 9.91 -9.21
C GLN A 81 3.17 9.08 -10.51
N MET A 82 3.57 7.81 -10.46
CA MET A 82 3.59 6.99 -11.67
C MET A 82 2.16 6.76 -12.20
N SER A 83 2.01 6.77 -13.52
CA SER A 83 0.71 6.61 -14.19
C SER A 83 0.59 5.33 -15.03
N LEU A 84 1.73 4.68 -15.32
CA LEU A 84 1.83 3.54 -16.22
C LEU A 84 3.02 2.66 -15.89
N GLY A 85 3.14 1.54 -16.63
CA GLY A 85 4.31 0.66 -16.56
C GLY A 85 4.39 -0.16 -15.28
N GLU A 86 5.57 -0.74 -15.05
CA GLU A 86 5.83 -1.63 -13.91
C GLU A 86 7.16 -1.28 -13.22
N ILE A 87 7.17 -1.33 -11.88
CA ILE A 87 8.38 -1.29 -11.07
C ILE A 87 8.47 -2.56 -10.23
N VAL A 88 9.59 -3.27 -10.32
CA VAL A 88 9.91 -4.42 -9.47
C VAL A 88 11.08 -4.06 -8.57
N ILE A 89 10.88 -4.07 -7.25
CA ILE A 89 11.91 -3.83 -6.24
C ILE A 89 12.35 -5.17 -5.64
N LYS A 90 13.55 -5.61 -6.02
CA LYS A 90 14.21 -6.82 -5.50
C LYS A 90 15.02 -6.46 -4.24
N GLY A 91 14.32 -6.24 -3.13
CA GLY A 91 14.87 -5.82 -1.84
C GLY A 91 13.84 -5.08 -0.98
N ASN A 92 14.28 -4.47 0.13
CA ASN A 92 13.41 -3.55 0.87
C ASN A 92 13.26 -2.22 0.13
N ALA A 93 12.19 -1.49 0.44
CA ALA A 93 11.88 -0.18 -0.11
C ALA A 93 11.70 0.86 1.00
N GLY A 94 12.03 2.10 0.70
CA GLY A 94 11.98 3.21 1.65
C GLY A 94 10.58 3.79 1.85
N TYR A 95 10.53 5.08 2.14
CA TYR A 95 9.29 5.80 2.44
C TYR A 95 8.58 6.26 1.16
N ASN A 96 7.25 6.42 1.24
CA ASN A 96 6.44 7.06 0.20
C ASN A 96 6.46 6.36 -1.18
N ILE A 97 6.70 5.05 -1.21
CA ILE A 97 6.73 4.26 -2.43
C ILE A 97 5.33 4.26 -3.06
N GLY A 98 5.23 4.55 -4.36
CA GLY A 98 3.94 4.61 -5.07
C GLY A 98 3.00 5.71 -4.56
N SER A 99 3.52 6.71 -3.85
CA SER A 99 2.67 7.81 -3.39
C SER A 99 2.12 8.62 -4.56
N TYR A 100 0.84 9.02 -4.48
CA TYR A 100 0.10 9.68 -5.57
C TYR A 100 0.07 8.90 -6.91
N MET A 101 0.32 7.60 -6.90
CA MET A 101 0.22 6.75 -8.10
C MET A 101 -1.20 6.77 -8.68
N THR A 102 -1.33 6.94 -9.99
CA THR A 102 -2.62 6.97 -10.70
C THR A 102 -2.83 5.74 -11.59
N GLY A 103 -1.77 4.98 -11.89
CA GLY A 103 -1.82 3.77 -12.69
C GLY A 103 -0.49 3.03 -12.73
N GLY A 104 -0.45 1.87 -13.41
CA GLY A 104 0.70 0.97 -13.44
C GLY A 104 0.73 -0.03 -12.28
N LYS A 105 1.89 -0.66 -12.08
CA LYS A 105 2.10 -1.70 -11.06
C LYS A 105 3.44 -1.55 -10.33
N ILE A 106 3.43 -1.73 -9.01
CA ILE A 106 4.65 -1.85 -8.20
C ILE A 106 4.64 -3.21 -7.50
N ALA A 107 5.73 -3.98 -7.61
CA ALA A 107 5.95 -5.21 -6.86
C ALA A 107 7.21 -5.09 -6.01
N ILE A 108 7.13 -5.42 -4.72
CA ILE A 108 8.20 -5.26 -3.74
C ILE A 108 8.44 -6.60 -3.04
N GLU A 109 9.66 -7.11 -3.09
CA GLU A 109 10.00 -8.41 -2.48
C GLU A 109 10.26 -8.33 -0.97
N GLY A 110 10.88 -7.24 -0.50
CA GLY A 110 11.20 -7.04 0.92
C GLY A 110 10.11 -6.30 1.68
N ASN A 111 10.53 -5.59 2.73
CA ASN A 111 9.66 -4.70 3.51
C ASN A 111 9.58 -3.31 2.88
N CYS A 112 8.56 -2.54 3.23
CA CYS A 112 8.44 -1.14 2.87
C CYS A 112 8.27 -0.29 4.14
N ARG A 113 8.90 0.89 4.17
CA ARG A 113 8.69 1.87 5.26
C ARG A 113 7.30 2.52 5.13
N ASP A 114 7.08 3.55 5.92
CA ASP A 114 5.80 4.24 6.05
C ASP A 114 5.32 4.88 4.74
N TYR A 115 4.02 5.12 4.66
CA TYR A 115 3.34 5.81 3.55
C TYR A 115 3.42 5.07 2.21
N LEU A 116 3.52 3.74 2.21
CA LEU A 116 3.34 2.94 1.00
C LEU A 116 1.97 3.23 0.38
N GLY A 117 1.95 3.66 -0.88
CA GLY A 117 0.72 3.99 -1.61
C GLY A 117 -0.07 5.17 -1.02
N ALA A 118 0.56 6.04 -0.22
CA ALA A 118 -0.13 7.21 0.32
C ALA A 118 -0.71 8.08 -0.81
N MET A 119 -1.92 8.60 -0.62
CA MET A 119 -2.62 9.45 -1.61
C MET A 119 -2.89 8.78 -2.98
N MET A 120 -2.73 7.46 -3.12
CA MET A 120 -2.89 6.71 -4.38
C MET A 120 -4.29 6.88 -4.98
N GLU A 121 -4.39 7.05 -6.30
CA GLU A 121 -5.63 7.23 -7.05
C GLU A 121 -5.97 6.06 -7.97
N GLY A 122 -4.97 5.25 -8.34
CA GLY A 122 -5.14 4.09 -9.21
C GLY A 122 -3.87 3.25 -9.31
N GLY A 123 -3.95 2.14 -10.04
CA GLY A 123 -2.85 1.16 -10.16
C GLY A 123 -2.88 0.07 -9.10
N GLN A 124 -1.81 -0.72 -9.04
CA GLN A 124 -1.69 -1.86 -8.12
C GLN A 124 -0.33 -1.91 -7.43
N ILE A 125 -0.32 -2.16 -6.13
CA ILE A 125 0.90 -2.36 -5.34
C ILE A 125 0.85 -3.74 -4.68
N PHE A 126 1.91 -4.53 -4.88
CA PHE A 126 2.11 -5.85 -4.27
C PHE A 126 3.35 -5.83 -3.40
N LEU A 127 3.19 -6.12 -2.11
CA LEU A 127 4.28 -6.18 -1.13
C LEU A 127 4.36 -7.59 -0.53
N ASN A 128 5.50 -8.25 -0.69
CA ASN A 128 5.73 -9.57 -0.11
C ASN A 128 6.11 -9.51 1.39
N GLY A 129 6.75 -8.43 1.85
CA GLY A 129 7.10 -8.23 3.26
C GLY A 129 6.07 -7.42 4.05
N ASN A 130 6.56 -6.70 5.05
CA ASN A 130 5.76 -5.85 5.94
C ASN A 130 5.72 -4.40 5.45
N ALA A 131 4.55 -3.76 5.57
CA ALA A 131 4.39 -2.33 5.39
C ALA A 131 4.53 -1.61 6.73
N GLY A 132 5.13 -0.42 6.70
CA GLY A 132 5.17 0.51 7.84
C GLY A 132 3.81 1.14 8.15
N HIS A 133 3.85 2.29 8.82
CA HIS A 133 2.68 3.07 9.19
C HIS A 133 2.06 3.78 7.97
N PHE A 134 0.79 4.19 8.10
CA PHE A 134 0.10 5.02 7.11
C PHE A 134 0.01 4.39 5.71
N LEU A 135 -0.09 3.05 5.63
CA LEU A 135 -0.34 2.31 4.38
C LEU A 135 -1.61 2.83 3.70
N GLY A 136 -1.52 3.35 2.47
CA GLY A 136 -2.66 3.96 1.77
C GLY A 136 -3.27 5.18 2.48
N GLY A 137 -2.54 5.77 3.41
CA GLY A 137 -3.01 6.89 4.24
C GLY A 137 -2.96 8.25 3.54
N ALA A 138 -3.45 9.26 4.25
CA ALA A 138 -3.22 10.66 3.91
C ALA A 138 -1.88 11.17 4.46
N TYR A 139 -1.31 12.19 3.82
CA TYR A 139 -0.22 12.94 4.41
C TYR A 139 -0.72 13.86 5.54
N LYS A 140 0.19 14.24 6.43
CA LYS A 140 -0.14 15.16 7.53
C LYS A 140 -0.66 16.49 6.97
N GLY A 141 -1.80 16.93 7.49
CA GLY A 141 -2.50 18.13 7.03
C GLY A 141 -3.55 17.87 5.95
N GLU A 142 -3.48 16.72 5.28
CA GLU A 142 -4.50 16.30 4.31
C GLU A 142 -5.64 15.55 5.00
N ILE A 143 -6.85 15.74 4.48
CA ILE A 143 -8.07 15.09 5.01
C ILE A 143 -8.66 14.06 4.04
N VAL A 144 -7.95 13.77 2.94
CA VAL A 144 -8.32 12.75 1.95
C VAL A 144 -7.05 11.98 1.59
N GLY A 145 -7.01 10.68 1.91
CA GLY A 145 -5.89 9.79 1.60
C GLY A 145 -6.05 9.12 0.25
N MET A 146 -5.92 7.78 0.21
CA MET A 146 -6.12 6.98 -1.00
C MET A 146 -7.51 7.20 -1.62
N LYS A 147 -7.53 7.54 -2.92
CA LYS A 147 -8.69 7.83 -3.78
C LYS A 147 -8.96 6.75 -4.83
N GLY A 148 -8.17 5.68 -4.87
CA GLY A 148 -8.40 4.51 -5.72
C GLY A 148 -7.17 3.60 -5.77
N GLY A 149 -7.23 2.57 -6.61
CA GLY A 149 -6.19 1.54 -6.69
C GLY A 149 -6.36 0.38 -5.72
N GLU A 150 -5.42 -0.56 -5.77
CA GLU A 150 -5.39 -1.76 -4.92
C GLU A 150 -4.00 -1.97 -4.31
N ILE A 151 -3.93 -2.22 -3.01
CA ILE A 151 -2.68 -2.52 -2.30
C ILE A 151 -2.81 -3.89 -1.61
N PHE A 152 -1.86 -4.78 -1.88
CA PHE A 152 -1.82 -6.15 -1.36
C PHE A 152 -0.53 -6.37 -0.57
N VAL A 153 -0.64 -6.65 0.73
CA VAL A 153 0.49 -6.87 1.65
C VAL A 153 0.46 -8.29 2.20
N LYS A 154 1.47 -9.10 1.88
CA LYS A 154 1.58 -10.48 2.41
C LYS A 154 2.05 -10.56 3.86
N GLY A 155 2.78 -9.56 4.35
CA GLY A 155 3.15 -9.45 5.76
C GLY A 155 2.13 -8.68 6.59
N ASN A 156 2.65 -7.94 7.56
CA ASN A 156 1.90 -7.07 8.45
C ASN A 156 1.87 -5.62 7.92
N ALA A 157 0.95 -4.82 8.46
CA ALA A 157 0.88 -3.38 8.24
C ALA A 157 0.91 -2.62 9.58
N GLY A 158 1.54 -1.44 9.59
CA GLY A 158 1.60 -0.60 10.79
C GLY A 158 0.29 0.10 11.14
N HIS A 159 0.38 0.98 12.13
CA HIS A 159 -0.70 1.88 12.56
C HIS A 159 -1.26 2.75 11.42
N GLU A 160 -2.53 3.13 11.56
CA GLU A 160 -3.24 4.05 10.66
C GLU A 160 -3.30 3.59 9.20
N THR A 161 -3.34 2.27 8.99
CA THR A 161 -3.60 1.68 7.67
C THR A 161 -4.93 2.19 7.13
N GLY A 162 -4.92 2.79 5.94
CA GLY A 162 -6.08 3.39 5.28
C GLY A 162 -6.63 4.64 5.98
N GLY A 163 -5.81 5.35 6.76
CA GLY A 163 -6.21 6.62 7.36
C GLY A 163 -6.72 7.63 6.32
N PHE A 164 -7.91 8.20 6.53
CA PHE A 164 -8.60 9.11 5.59
C PHE A 164 -8.88 8.53 4.19
N MET A 165 -8.84 7.20 4.02
CA MET A 165 -9.11 6.55 2.74
C MET A 165 -10.51 6.92 2.20
N ARG A 166 -10.59 7.26 0.91
CA ARG A 166 -11.82 7.67 0.23
C ARG A 166 -12.34 6.63 -0.75
N ARG A 167 -11.46 5.85 -1.36
CA ARG A 167 -11.77 4.76 -2.31
C ARG A 167 -10.57 3.81 -2.39
N GLY A 168 -10.75 2.69 -3.07
CA GLY A 168 -9.72 1.67 -3.28
C GLY A 168 -9.89 0.45 -2.39
N LEU A 169 -8.92 -0.46 -2.48
CA LEU A 169 -8.86 -1.70 -1.71
C LEU A 169 -7.48 -1.87 -1.08
N ILE A 170 -7.43 -2.13 0.22
CA ILE A 170 -6.22 -2.56 0.93
C ILE A 170 -6.46 -3.97 1.47
N VAL A 171 -5.56 -4.90 1.20
CA VAL A 171 -5.59 -6.27 1.74
C VAL A 171 -4.28 -6.57 2.45
N VAL A 172 -4.36 -6.93 3.73
CA VAL A 172 -3.23 -7.32 4.57
C VAL A 172 -3.40 -8.77 4.99
N SER A 173 -2.44 -9.63 4.67
CA SER A 173 -2.51 -11.05 5.03
C SER A 173 -2.19 -11.30 6.50
N GLY A 174 -1.29 -10.51 7.08
CA GLY A 174 -0.93 -10.57 8.49
C GLY A 174 -1.76 -9.62 9.36
N ASP A 175 -1.12 -9.11 10.41
CA ASP A 175 -1.71 -8.19 11.36
C ASP A 175 -1.65 -6.73 10.85
N ALA A 176 -2.64 -5.93 11.24
CA ALA A 176 -2.65 -4.48 11.04
C ALA A 176 -2.64 -3.77 12.41
N GLY A 177 -1.88 -2.69 12.53
CA GLY A 177 -1.76 -1.95 13.79
C GLY A 177 -3.04 -1.20 14.21
N ASP A 178 -2.94 -0.48 15.34
CA ASP A 178 -3.98 0.40 15.84
C ASP A 178 -4.48 1.42 14.80
N PHE A 179 -5.72 1.87 14.98
CA PHE A 179 -6.33 2.92 14.16
C PHE A 179 -6.46 2.57 12.67
N THR A 180 -6.54 1.28 12.33
CA THR A 180 -6.88 0.86 10.96
C THR A 180 -8.23 1.46 10.55
N GLY A 181 -8.27 2.16 9.42
CA GLY A 181 -9.45 2.86 8.92
C GLY A 181 -9.84 4.13 9.70
N ILE A 182 -8.92 4.73 10.45
CA ILE A 182 -9.19 6.00 11.14
C ILE A 182 -9.56 7.11 10.14
N TYR A 183 -10.58 7.91 10.46
CA TYR A 183 -11.11 8.97 9.59
C TYR A 183 -11.54 8.51 8.19
N MET A 184 -11.74 7.21 7.98
CA MET A 184 -12.07 6.64 6.67
C MET A 184 -13.35 7.26 6.09
N LEU A 185 -13.25 7.78 4.87
CA LEU A 185 -14.32 8.45 4.16
C LEU A 185 -15.14 7.47 3.30
N ALA A 186 -14.48 6.45 2.74
CA ALA A 186 -15.03 5.30 2.02
C ALA A 186 -13.89 4.35 1.57
N GLY A 187 -14.19 3.28 0.83
CA GLY A 187 -13.20 2.26 0.42
C GLY A 187 -13.36 0.95 1.19
N THR A 188 -12.44 0.01 0.97
CA THR A 188 -12.45 -1.29 1.66
C THR A 188 -11.07 -1.65 2.17
N ILE A 189 -10.98 -2.07 3.43
CA ILE A 189 -9.76 -2.63 4.05
C ILE A 189 -10.07 -4.05 4.50
N VAL A 190 -9.22 -5.01 4.15
CA VAL A 190 -9.32 -6.41 4.56
C VAL A 190 -8.07 -6.78 5.35
N VAL A 191 -8.25 -7.26 6.57
CA VAL A 191 -7.16 -7.75 7.43
C VAL A 191 -7.41 -9.22 7.72
N LEU A 192 -6.54 -10.09 7.22
CA LEU A 192 -6.65 -11.55 7.37
C LEU A 192 -6.08 -12.06 8.70
N GLY A 193 -5.20 -11.30 9.35
CA GLY A 193 -4.74 -11.54 10.73
C GLY A 193 -5.61 -10.82 11.76
N ARG A 194 -4.94 -10.14 12.71
CA ARG A 194 -5.55 -9.31 13.75
C ARG A 194 -5.43 -7.83 13.41
N ALA A 195 -6.41 -7.05 13.83
CA ALA A 195 -6.29 -5.59 13.84
C ALA A 195 -6.01 -5.12 15.27
N GLY A 196 -5.25 -4.04 15.41
CA GLY A 196 -5.03 -3.36 16.69
C GLY A 196 -6.29 -2.65 17.21
N GLY A 197 -6.12 -1.84 18.24
CA GLY A 197 -7.22 -1.12 18.87
C GLY A 197 -7.82 -0.01 18.00
N ARG A 198 -9.05 0.42 18.35
CA ARG A 198 -9.70 1.62 17.80
C ARG A 198 -9.90 1.61 16.28
N VAL A 199 -10.17 0.43 15.72
CA VAL A 199 -10.51 0.27 14.30
C VAL A 199 -11.69 1.16 13.94
N GLY A 200 -11.60 1.86 12.80
CA GLY A 200 -12.67 2.70 12.28
C GLY A 200 -12.97 3.96 13.10
N ALA A 201 -12.11 4.35 14.05
CA ALA A 201 -12.29 5.58 14.81
C ALA A 201 -12.53 6.78 13.88
N ASN A 202 -13.60 7.55 14.12
CA ASN A 202 -14.00 8.68 13.28
C ASN A 202 -14.26 8.33 11.79
N MET A 203 -14.57 7.08 11.44
CA MET A 203 -14.95 6.75 10.06
C MET A 203 -16.34 7.30 9.71
N ARG A 204 -16.49 7.81 8.48
CA ARG A 204 -17.77 8.30 7.94
C ARG A 204 -18.51 7.24 7.14
N ARG A 205 -17.79 6.51 6.27
CA ARG A 205 -18.27 5.38 5.45
C ARG A 205 -17.10 4.43 5.20
N GLY A 206 -17.36 3.39 4.39
CA GLY A 206 -16.36 2.38 4.04
C GLY A 206 -16.51 1.14 4.90
N THR A 207 -15.77 0.11 4.51
CA THR A 207 -15.90 -1.24 5.08
C THR A 207 -14.53 -1.73 5.54
N VAL A 208 -14.40 -2.04 6.82
CA VAL A 208 -13.22 -2.76 7.35
C VAL A 208 -13.64 -4.21 7.63
N ILE A 209 -12.92 -5.17 7.07
CA ILE A 209 -13.23 -6.61 7.17
C ILE A 209 -12.12 -7.31 7.95
N LEU A 210 -12.50 -7.98 9.03
CA LEU A 210 -11.59 -8.59 10.00
C LEU A 210 -11.89 -10.08 10.16
N MET A 211 -10.83 -10.90 10.23
CA MET A 211 -10.94 -12.34 10.50
C MET A 211 -10.87 -12.69 12.00
N SER A 212 -10.51 -11.69 12.80
CA SER A 212 -10.36 -11.78 14.25
C SER A 212 -11.26 -10.75 14.93
N GLU A 213 -11.68 -11.06 16.16
CA GLU A 213 -12.41 -10.12 16.98
C GLU A 213 -11.55 -8.90 17.33
N VAL A 214 -12.22 -7.77 17.51
CA VAL A 214 -11.62 -6.51 17.98
C VAL A 214 -12.53 -5.90 19.00
N GLU A 215 -11.96 -5.22 20.01
CA GLU A 215 -12.73 -4.39 20.91
C GLU A 215 -13.41 -3.27 20.11
N SER A 216 -14.74 -3.28 20.11
CA SER A 216 -15.52 -2.26 19.43
C SER A 216 -15.47 -0.95 20.22
N LEU A 217 -15.29 0.17 19.53
CA LEU A 217 -15.42 1.48 20.16
C LEU A 217 -16.86 1.68 20.67
N PRO A 218 -17.08 2.40 21.78
CA PRO A 218 -18.43 2.66 22.31
C PRO A 218 -19.38 3.34 21.32
N SER A 219 -18.84 4.03 20.30
CA SER A 219 -19.60 4.67 19.22
C SER A 219 -19.92 3.74 18.04
N PHE A 220 -19.68 2.45 18.18
CA PHE A 220 -20.10 1.41 17.26
C PHE A 220 -21.10 0.49 17.94
N TYR A 221 -22.12 0.07 17.19
CA TYR A 221 -23.13 -0.87 17.67
C TYR A 221 -23.25 -2.07 16.74
N LYS A 222 -23.45 -3.24 17.33
CA LYS A 222 -23.75 -4.46 16.57
C LYS A 222 -25.09 -4.28 15.87
N ASN A 223 -25.08 -4.34 14.55
CA ASN A 223 -26.26 -4.09 13.71
C ASN A 223 -26.93 -5.39 13.24
N SER A 224 -26.15 -6.31 12.65
CA SER A 224 -26.69 -7.50 12.00
C SER A 224 -25.64 -8.60 11.85
N VAL A 225 -26.09 -9.79 11.44
CA VAL A 225 -25.23 -10.88 10.96
C VAL A 225 -25.60 -11.16 9.51
N LEU A 226 -24.62 -11.17 8.60
CA LEU A 226 -24.90 -11.26 7.16
C LEU A 226 -23.90 -12.13 6.38
N LYS A 227 -24.37 -12.64 5.24
CA LYS A 227 -23.54 -13.13 4.13
C LYS A 227 -23.70 -12.13 2.99
N SER A 228 -22.61 -11.62 2.44
CA SER A 228 -22.66 -10.59 1.39
C SER A 228 -21.96 -11.06 0.11
N PRO A 229 -22.68 -11.16 -1.02
CA PRO A 229 -22.07 -11.44 -2.32
C PRO A 229 -21.00 -10.43 -2.73
N ALA A 230 -21.19 -9.14 -2.42
CA ALA A 230 -20.21 -8.10 -2.70
C ALA A 230 -18.90 -8.32 -1.93
N ILE A 231 -18.99 -8.67 -0.65
CA ILE A 231 -17.81 -9.03 0.14
C ILE A 231 -17.14 -10.29 -0.40
N ASN A 232 -17.91 -11.28 -0.84
CA ASN A 232 -17.33 -12.47 -1.48
C ASN A 232 -16.54 -12.13 -2.76
N MET A 233 -16.95 -11.10 -3.51
CA MET A 233 -16.16 -10.64 -4.67
C MET A 233 -14.83 -10.00 -4.24
N VAL A 234 -14.83 -9.18 -3.18
CA VAL A 234 -13.59 -8.61 -2.61
C VAL A 234 -12.64 -9.71 -2.14
N LEU A 235 -13.15 -10.71 -1.42
CA LEU A 235 -12.34 -11.83 -0.94
C LEU A 235 -11.83 -12.71 -2.11
N LYS A 236 -12.63 -12.94 -3.15
CA LYS A 236 -12.16 -13.61 -4.38
C LYS A 236 -11.07 -12.81 -5.09
N ARG A 237 -11.17 -11.48 -5.11
CA ARG A 237 -10.14 -10.60 -5.65
C ARG A 237 -8.83 -10.76 -4.90
N ALA A 238 -8.86 -10.76 -3.56
CA ALA A 238 -7.68 -11.08 -2.74
C ALA A 238 -7.13 -12.48 -3.06
N ALA A 239 -7.99 -13.49 -3.14
CA ALA A 239 -7.60 -14.87 -3.46
C ALA A 239 -6.92 -15.02 -4.82
N SER A 240 -7.33 -14.24 -5.83
CA SER A 240 -6.68 -14.24 -7.15
C SER A 240 -5.22 -13.78 -7.13
N PHE A 241 -4.78 -13.15 -6.04
CA PHE A 241 -3.38 -12.75 -5.81
C PHE A 241 -2.66 -13.60 -4.77
N GLY A 242 -3.17 -14.80 -4.46
CA GLY A 242 -2.52 -15.77 -3.59
C GLY A 242 -2.80 -15.58 -2.09
N PHE A 243 -3.70 -14.67 -1.72
CA PHE A 243 -4.20 -14.56 -0.35
C PHE A 243 -5.18 -15.69 -0.04
N ARG A 244 -5.38 -16.00 1.24
CA ARG A 244 -6.24 -17.12 1.69
C ARG A 244 -7.40 -16.65 2.57
N PRO A 245 -8.32 -15.82 2.07
CA PRO A 245 -9.52 -15.47 2.83
C PRO A 245 -10.50 -16.65 2.92
N PRO A 246 -11.43 -16.64 3.89
CA PRO A 246 -12.48 -17.65 3.98
C PRO A 246 -13.42 -17.63 2.78
N VAL A 247 -13.99 -18.79 2.46
CA VAL A 247 -14.92 -18.96 1.32
C VAL A 247 -16.36 -18.81 1.79
N LYS A 248 -17.09 -17.85 1.20
CA LYS A 248 -18.50 -17.54 1.54
C LYS A 248 -18.76 -17.36 3.05
N PRO A 249 -17.94 -16.56 3.77
CA PRO A 249 -18.09 -16.36 5.21
C PRO A 249 -19.41 -15.67 5.59
N GLN A 250 -19.77 -15.84 6.86
CA GLN A 250 -20.77 -15.03 7.54
C GLN A 250 -20.05 -14.03 8.46
N PHE A 251 -20.52 -12.78 8.52
CA PHE A 251 -19.93 -11.73 9.35
C PHE A 251 -20.94 -11.18 10.35
N THR A 252 -20.46 -10.82 11.54
CA THR A 252 -21.13 -9.88 12.42
C THR A 252 -20.78 -8.47 11.97
N ARG A 253 -21.79 -7.64 11.74
CA ARG A 253 -21.65 -6.24 11.32
C ARG A 253 -21.80 -5.30 12.50
N TYR A 254 -20.85 -4.39 12.61
CA TYR A 254 -20.92 -3.22 13.47
C TYR A 254 -21.04 -1.97 12.61
N ASN A 255 -21.93 -1.05 12.97
CA ASN A 255 -22.06 0.22 12.29
C ASN A 255 -21.61 1.37 13.20
N GLY A 256 -20.97 2.35 12.60
CA GLY A 256 -20.35 3.50 13.25
C GLY A 256 -19.59 4.34 12.22
N ASP A 257 -18.82 5.36 12.60
CA ASP A 257 -18.81 5.94 13.94
C ASP A 257 -20.06 6.82 14.12
N VAL A 258 -20.86 6.58 15.16
CA VAL A 258 -22.11 7.34 15.39
C VAL A 258 -21.85 8.78 15.85
N ASN A 259 -20.63 9.11 16.29
CA ASN A 259 -20.23 10.48 16.54
C ASN A 259 -20.16 11.31 15.24
N LEU A 260 -20.22 10.65 14.08
CA LEU A 260 -20.25 11.28 12.76
C LEU A 260 -21.56 10.97 12.03
N MET A 261 -21.55 10.00 11.11
CA MET A 261 -22.70 9.65 10.28
C MET A 261 -23.27 8.26 10.57
N GLY A 262 -22.55 7.40 11.29
CA GLY A 262 -22.95 6.01 11.53
C GLY A 262 -23.05 5.13 10.27
N LYS A 263 -22.45 5.55 9.14
CA LYS A 263 -22.56 4.86 7.83
C LYS A 263 -21.34 4.02 7.47
N GLY A 264 -20.29 4.02 8.29
CA GLY A 264 -19.20 3.06 8.20
C GLY A 264 -19.63 1.69 8.72
N GLU A 265 -18.87 0.68 8.33
CA GLU A 265 -19.08 -0.67 8.82
C GLU A 265 -17.77 -1.40 9.12
N ILE A 266 -17.79 -2.16 10.21
CA ILE A 266 -16.76 -3.14 10.55
C ILE A 266 -17.42 -4.52 10.49
N LEU A 267 -16.87 -5.41 9.67
CA LEU A 267 -17.32 -6.78 9.50
C LEU A 267 -16.34 -7.71 10.19
N VAL A 268 -16.79 -8.37 11.26
CA VAL A 268 -15.98 -9.34 12.01
C VAL A 268 -16.45 -10.74 11.65
N LEU A 269 -15.51 -11.59 11.20
CA LEU A 269 -15.82 -12.96 10.81
C LEU A 269 -16.55 -13.67 11.95
N LYS A 270 -17.77 -14.14 11.68
CA LYS A 270 -18.50 -14.96 12.64
C LYS A 270 -17.88 -16.35 12.60
N ARG A 271 -17.38 -16.79 13.75
CA ARG A 271 -16.99 -18.19 13.95
C ARG A 271 -18.24 -18.93 14.39
N ASP A 272 -18.51 -20.08 13.77
CA ASP A 272 -19.54 -20.97 14.29
C ASP A 272 -19.13 -21.39 15.71
N ALA A 273 -20.07 -21.37 16.64
CA ALA A 273 -19.83 -21.97 17.95
C ALA A 273 -19.59 -23.47 17.67
N GLY A 274 -18.36 -23.92 17.93
CA GLY A 274 -18.01 -25.34 17.85
C GLY A 274 -18.83 -26.17 18.83
#